data_AF-A0A2M8W236-F1
#
_entry.id   AF-A0A2M8W236-F1
#
_cell.length_a   1.000
_cell.length_b   1.000
_cell.length_c   1.000
_cell.angle_alpha   90.00
_cell.angle_beta   90.00
_cell.angle_gamma   90.00
#
_symmetry.space_group_name_H-M   'P 1'
#
loop_
_entity.id
_entity.type
_entity.pdbx_description
1 polymer ?
#
loop_
_entity_poly.entity_id
_entity_poly.type
_entity_poly.pdbx_seq_one_letter_code
_entity_poly.pdbx_strand_id
1 'polypeptide(L)'
;MRLFLTACLLQFLGLQLHAETIPAQIRAYAYDGDVQALEGSFEQAHAASLAAPSDFDDLRSLVSAITTSHPTFFETTDAWLAAYPNSPYANTVRAFQYRNTGWSIRGSGPARNQTRDALALFRDYQLAAYDHARAAYLAAPDFVPASDALFRVQPATKEIPRLGYFSLVADVMRATPNIGSLHRAAGFAHPGWGGNGLQDITFLCETYASMMSDPEYDEDICRVHLAYVSGWRDGEYPLVWEGIGDRTHPTIARAWAHRVTAGSYARRSPHDIAVVENYLAGVGQTDAEMAERFILSFDVRSAERTKILSDMADAIWAHARSEIEHDPFNVRLIDDLLRRSMVLQSNIREEGPQRLSEQNALILKARRAVASPFASEDWIAVGDARKHSVDDLIANRAMPYYQNALFYSDHGLHVLDQVLFYTVDVLQTGYMMKHRDVNISVTPDLPEEHICQFIRVDRIATHQCRSAGQGAANCPDVKSLIPDYDRLLSEAIATGLCEDVLNASFGALKYEPTQIMMDELSEPLDWD
;
A
#
# COMPACT_ATOMS: atom_id res chain seq x y z
N MET A 1 -30.14 -55.30 -15.98
CA MET A 1 -28.71 -54.89 -15.88
C MET A 1 -28.42 -53.55 -16.57
N ARG A 2 -28.72 -53.37 -17.87
CA ARG A 2 -28.49 -52.08 -18.57
C ARG A 2 -29.20 -50.87 -17.93
N LEU A 3 -30.48 -51.00 -17.58
CA LEU A 3 -31.26 -49.94 -16.91
C LEU A 3 -30.74 -49.56 -15.51
N PHE A 4 -30.14 -50.50 -14.78
CA PHE A 4 -29.56 -50.25 -13.46
C PHE A 4 -28.21 -49.52 -13.57
N LEU A 5 -27.42 -49.85 -14.59
CA LEU A 5 -26.16 -49.16 -14.90
C LEU A 5 -26.38 -47.71 -15.36
N THR A 6 -27.42 -47.44 -16.15
CA THR A 6 -27.77 -46.07 -16.56
C THR A 6 -28.26 -45.21 -15.40
N ALA A 7 -29.05 -45.80 -14.47
CA ALA A 7 -29.52 -45.10 -13.28
C ALA A 7 -28.39 -44.78 -12.29
N CYS A 8 -27.43 -45.70 -12.09
CA CYS A 8 -26.24 -45.41 -11.28
C CYS A 8 -25.32 -44.36 -11.92
N LEU A 9 -25.14 -44.38 -13.26
CA LEU A 9 -24.35 -43.35 -13.97
C LEU A 9 -24.99 -41.95 -13.88
N LEU A 10 -26.33 -41.86 -13.95
CA LEU A 10 -27.06 -40.60 -13.74
C LEU A 10 -27.02 -40.10 -12.29
N GLN A 11 -26.95 -40.99 -11.30
CA GLN A 11 -26.75 -40.61 -9.89
C GLN A 11 -25.31 -40.18 -9.58
N PHE A 12 -24.30 -40.76 -10.24
CA PHE A 12 -22.92 -40.32 -10.12
C PHE A 12 -22.62 -38.99 -10.85
N LEU A 13 -23.36 -38.67 -11.92
CA LEU A 13 -23.30 -37.36 -12.58
C LEU A 13 -23.92 -36.23 -11.74
N GLY A 14 -24.88 -36.53 -10.87
CA GLY A 14 -25.50 -35.56 -9.95
C GLY A 14 -24.71 -35.29 -8.67
N LEU A 15 -23.68 -36.10 -8.39
CA LEU A 15 -22.76 -35.95 -7.26
C LEU A 15 -21.34 -35.68 -7.76
N GLN A 16 -21.20 -34.78 -8.73
CA GLN A 16 -19.97 -34.00 -8.73
C GLN A 16 -19.96 -33.25 -7.40
N LEU A 17 -19.19 -33.77 -6.44
CA LEU A 17 -18.64 -33.00 -5.34
C LEU A 17 -17.91 -31.85 -6.02
N HIS A 18 -18.62 -30.74 -6.19
CA HIS A 18 -18.04 -29.54 -6.73
C HIS A 18 -17.01 -29.11 -5.68
N ALA A 19 -15.74 -29.26 -6.04
CA ALA A 19 -14.66 -28.77 -5.20
C ALA A 19 -14.95 -27.29 -4.92
N GLU A 20 -14.89 -26.92 -3.65
CA GLU A 20 -15.02 -25.54 -3.23
C GLU A 20 -14.04 -24.69 -4.02
N THR A 21 -14.53 -23.62 -4.65
CA THR A 21 -13.67 -22.71 -5.41
C THR A 21 -12.79 -21.97 -4.41
N ILE A 22 -11.47 -22.15 -4.52
CA ILE A 22 -10.49 -21.53 -3.61
C ILE A 22 -9.66 -20.44 -4.31
N PRO A 23 -9.11 -19.46 -3.58
CA PRO A 23 -8.28 -18.38 -4.15
C PRO A 23 -7.14 -18.85 -5.05
N ALA A 24 -6.45 -19.94 -4.69
CA ALA A 24 -5.34 -20.48 -5.50
C ALA A 24 -5.79 -20.95 -6.89
N GLN A 25 -7.00 -21.50 -6.99
CA GLN A 25 -7.57 -21.94 -8.26
C GLN A 25 -7.96 -20.75 -9.14
N ILE A 26 -8.58 -19.72 -8.55
CA ILE A 26 -8.89 -18.47 -9.27
C ILE A 26 -7.61 -17.80 -9.80
N ARG A 27 -6.53 -17.79 -9.01
CA ARG A 27 -5.22 -17.31 -9.48
C ARG A 27 -4.69 -18.11 -10.67
N ALA A 28 -4.76 -19.45 -10.60
CA ALA A 28 -4.31 -20.30 -11.70
C ALA A 28 -5.06 -19.99 -13.00
N TYR A 29 -6.40 -19.90 -12.96
CA TYR A 29 -7.19 -19.51 -14.13
C TYR A 29 -6.82 -18.11 -14.66
N ALA A 30 -6.54 -17.17 -13.76
CA ALA A 30 -6.13 -15.83 -14.17
C ALA A 30 -4.75 -15.80 -14.85
N TYR A 31 -3.79 -16.60 -14.38
CA TYR A 31 -2.47 -16.74 -15.02
C TYR A 31 -2.57 -17.44 -16.38
N ASP A 32 -3.44 -18.44 -16.51
CA ASP A 32 -3.67 -19.17 -17.77
C ASP A 32 -4.50 -18.36 -18.78
N GLY A 33 -5.08 -17.22 -18.36
CA GLY A 33 -5.99 -16.42 -19.18
C GLY A 33 -7.34 -17.10 -19.46
N ASP A 34 -7.74 -18.08 -18.64
CA ASP A 34 -8.98 -18.83 -18.81
C ASP A 34 -10.18 -18.05 -18.25
N VAL A 35 -10.64 -17.07 -19.04
CA VAL A 35 -11.76 -16.19 -18.69
C VAL A 35 -13.08 -16.95 -18.53
N GLN A 36 -13.25 -18.10 -19.19
CA GLN A 36 -14.46 -18.90 -19.07
C GLN A 36 -14.49 -19.66 -17.74
N ALA A 37 -13.36 -20.23 -17.32
CA ALA A 37 -13.25 -20.86 -16.01
C ALA A 37 -13.45 -19.83 -14.88
N LEU A 38 -12.88 -18.62 -15.01
CA LEU A 38 -13.11 -17.53 -14.06
C LEU A 38 -14.59 -17.19 -13.93
N GLU A 39 -15.28 -16.89 -15.04
CA GLU A 39 -16.71 -16.55 -15.03
C GLU A 39 -17.55 -17.64 -14.35
N GLY A 40 -17.36 -18.90 -14.75
CA GLY A 40 -18.10 -20.03 -14.20
C GLY A 40 -17.82 -20.27 -12.71
N SER A 41 -16.56 -20.13 -12.27
CA SER A 41 -16.20 -20.30 -10.86
C SER A 41 -16.77 -19.21 -9.96
N PHE A 42 -16.78 -17.95 -10.42
CA PHE A 42 -17.41 -16.86 -9.66
C PHE A 42 -18.94 -16.99 -9.65
N GLU A 43 -19.56 -17.41 -10.75
CA GLU A 43 -21.01 -17.67 -10.79
C GLU A 43 -21.40 -18.76 -9.79
N GLN A 44 -20.64 -19.84 -9.78
CA GLN A 44 -20.83 -20.93 -8.83
C GLN A 44 -20.66 -20.49 -7.37
N ALA A 45 -19.56 -19.79 -7.07
CA ALA A 45 -19.29 -19.30 -5.72
C ALA A 45 -20.35 -18.30 -5.26
N HIS A 46 -20.83 -17.43 -6.15
CA HIS A 46 -21.93 -16.52 -5.88
C HIS A 46 -23.20 -17.31 -5.50
N ALA A 47 -23.64 -18.26 -6.33
CA ALA A 47 -24.82 -19.07 -6.05
C ALA A 47 -24.70 -19.87 -4.74
N ALA A 48 -23.51 -20.42 -4.44
CA ALA A 48 -23.25 -21.13 -3.19
C ALA A 48 -23.37 -20.20 -1.97
N SER A 49 -22.83 -18.98 -2.06
CA SER A 49 -22.89 -18.00 -0.96
C SER A 49 -24.32 -17.56 -0.61
N LEU A 50 -25.22 -17.51 -1.60
CA LEU A 50 -26.63 -17.20 -1.37
C LEU A 50 -27.40 -18.37 -0.74
N ALA A 51 -26.97 -19.61 -0.98
CA ALA A 51 -27.63 -20.81 -0.45
C ALA A 51 -27.30 -21.06 1.03
N ALA A 52 -26.09 -20.69 1.47
CA ALA A 52 -25.67 -20.75 2.86
C ALA A 52 -25.07 -19.40 3.29
N PRO A 53 -25.91 -18.37 3.51
CA PRO A 53 -25.43 -17.02 3.80
C PRO A 53 -24.54 -17.00 5.04
N SER A 54 -23.24 -16.80 4.81
CA SER A 54 -22.22 -16.49 5.82
C SER A 54 -21.84 -15.00 5.73
N ASP A 55 -20.73 -14.57 6.32
CA ASP A 55 -20.25 -13.19 6.18
C ASP A 55 -19.78 -12.85 4.76
N PHE A 56 -19.82 -13.78 3.79
CA PHE A 56 -19.36 -13.61 2.40
C PHE A 56 -17.84 -13.37 2.24
N ASP A 57 -17.05 -13.70 3.27
CA ASP A 57 -15.60 -13.52 3.25
C ASP A 57 -14.86 -14.44 2.27
N ASP A 58 -15.39 -15.65 2.03
CA ASP A 58 -14.83 -16.53 1.00
C ASP A 58 -14.94 -15.89 -0.39
N LEU A 59 -16.10 -15.31 -0.72
CA LEU A 59 -16.35 -14.64 -1.99
C LEU A 59 -15.46 -13.41 -2.18
N ARG A 60 -15.22 -12.65 -1.10
CA ARG A 60 -14.27 -11.54 -1.11
C ARG A 60 -12.84 -12.01 -1.27
N SER A 61 -12.48 -13.15 -0.72
CA SER A 61 -11.15 -13.75 -0.84
C SER A 61 -10.89 -14.17 -2.29
N LEU A 62 -11.90 -14.69 -3.00
CA LEU A 62 -11.81 -14.96 -4.44
C LEU A 62 -11.53 -13.69 -5.26
N VAL A 63 -12.26 -12.60 -5.01
CA VAL A 63 -12.01 -11.31 -5.67
C VAL A 63 -10.61 -10.79 -5.31
N SER A 64 -10.22 -10.86 -4.03
CA SER A 64 -8.91 -10.39 -3.57
C SER A 64 -7.75 -11.12 -4.24
N ALA A 65 -7.93 -12.40 -4.58
CA ALA A 65 -6.91 -13.23 -5.21
C ALA A 65 -6.41 -12.69 -6.57
N ILE A 66 -7.22 -11.90 -7.28
CA ILE A 66 -6.93 -11.39 -8.63
C ILE A 66 -7.07 -9.86 -8.77
N THR A 67 -7.22 -9.16 -7.64
CA THR A 67 -7.20 -7.67 -7.60
C THR A 67 -5.82 -7.12 -7.22
N THR A 68 -4.80 -7.94 -7.43
CA THR A 68 -3.40 -7.65 -7.15
C THR A 68 -2.82 -6.69 -8.20
N SER A 69 -1.61 -6.22 -7.96
CA SER A 69 -0.86 -5.34 -8.86
C SER A 69 -0.15 -6.07 -10.02
N HIS A 70 -0.35 -7.38 -10.17
CA HIS A 70 0.33 -8.17 -11.20
C HIS A 70 -0.18 -7.82 -12.61
N PRO A 71 0.68 -7.44 -13.58
CA PRO A 71 0.26 -7.02 -14.92
C PRO A 71 -0.64 -8.03 -15.65
N THR A 72 -0.31 -9.32 -15.58
CA THR A 72 -1.13 -10.40 -16.14
C THR A 72 -2.58 -10.36 -15.68
N PHE A 73 -2.87 -9.99 -14.43
CA PHE A 73 -4.26 -9.95 -13.96
C PHE A 73 -5.04 -8.76 -14.52
N PHE A 74 -4.37 -7.65 -14.86
CA PHE A 74 -5.01 -6.55 -15.60
C PHE A 74 -5.35 -7.00 -17.01
N GLU A 75 -4.40 -7.64 -17.71
CA GLU A 75 -4.60 -8.17 -19.07
C GLU A 75 -5.72 -9.22 -19.11
N THR A 76 -5.72 -10.17 -18.17
CA THR A 76 -6.78 -11.18 -18.06
C THR A 76 -8.13 -10.55 -17.73
N THR A 77 -8.18 -9.54 -16.86
CA THR A 77 -9.44 -8.84 -16.56
C THR A 77 -9.97 -8.06 -17.77
N ASP A 78 -9.08 -7.47 -18.58
CA ASP A 78 -9.47 -6.79 -19.82
C ASP A 78 -10.00 -7.80 -20.86
N ALA A 79 -9.36 -8.97 -21.00
CA ALA A 79 -9.87 -10.06 -21.84
C ALA A 79 -11.21 -10.61 -21.32
N TRP A 80 -11.37 -10.69 -20.00
CA TRP A 80 -12.61 -11.14 -19.35
C TRP A 80 -13.75 -10.17 -19.64
N LEU A 81 -13.55 -8.86 -19.46
CA LEU A 81 -14.53 -7.83 -19.80
C LEU A 81 -14.85 -7.79 -21.30
N ALA A 82 -13.88 -8.09 -22.18
CA ALA A 82 -14.14 -8.17 -23.61
C ALA A 82 -15.06 -9.36 -23.96
N ALA A 83 -14.86 -10.51 -23.31
CA ALA A 83 -15.67 -11.71 -23.52
C ALA A 83 -17.05 -11.63 -22.82
N TYR A 84 -17.11 -11.02 -21.64
CA TYR A 84 -18.30 -10.88 -20.80
C TYR A 84 -18.49 -9.42 -20.33
N PRO A 85 -18.91 -8.48 -21.20
CA PRO A 85 -18.97 -7.05 -20.86
C PRO A 85 -19.85 -6.69 -19.68
N ASN A 86 -20.90 -7.49 -19.43
CA ASN A 86 -21.86 -7.30 -18.34
C ASN A 86 -21.60 -8.21 -17.14
N SER A 87 -20.46 -8.92 -17.08
CA SER A 87 -20.13 -9.79 -15.95
C SER A 87 -20.04 -8.96 -14.66
N PRO A 88 -20.85 -9.24 -13.62
CA PRO A 88 -20.71 -8.56 -12.34
C PRO A 88 -19.36 -8.87 -11.68
N TYR A 89 -18.79 -10.04 -11.98
CA TYR A 89 -17.54 -10.53 -11.40
C TYR A 89 -16.34 -9.78 -11.97
N ALA A 90 -16.22 -9.74 -13.32
CA ALA A 90 -15.14 -9.03 -14.00
C ALA A 90 -15.15 -7.53 -13.69
N ASN A 91 -16.33 -6.91 -13.70
CA ASN A 91 -16.49 -5.50 -13.34
C ASN A 91 -16.10 -5.23 -11.88
N THR A 92 -16.45 -6.13 -10.95
CA THR A 92 -16.03 -5.98 -9.55
C THR A 92 -14.51 -6.05 -9.38
N VAL A 93 -13.86 -7.03 -10.04
CA VAL A 93 -12.39 -7.16 -10.01
C VAL A 93 -11.74 -5.90 -10.57
N ARG A 94 -12.21 -5.41 -11.74
CA ARG A 94 -11.65 -4.20 -12.36
C ARG A 94 -11.85 -2.96 -11.48
N ALA A 95 -12.99 -2.85 -10.80
CA ALA A 95 -13.25 -1.77 -9.86
C ALA A 95 -12.21 -1.75 -8.73
N PHE A 96 -11.91 -2.90 -8.12
CA PHE A 96 -10.90 -2.99 -7.08
C PHE A 96 -9.47 -2.76 -7.61
N GLN A 97 -9.13 -3.28 -8.79
CA GLN A 97 -7.83 -3.02 -9.43
C GLN A 97 -7.59 -1.50 -9.64
N TYR A 98 -8.56 -0.79 -10.24
CA TYR A 98 -8.45 0.65 -10.43
C TYR A 98 -8.45 1.41 -9.11
N ARG A 99 -9.29 1.00 -8.16
CA ARG A 99 -9.29 1.60 -6.83
C ARG A 99 -7.90 1.50 -6.20
N ASN A 100 -7.34 0.29 -6.13
CA ASN A 100 -6.06 0.01 -5.50
C ASN A 100 -4.94 0.78 -6.20
N THR A 101 -4.92 0.76 -7.55
CA THR A 101 -3.97 1.54 -8.37
C THR A 101 -4.03 3.03 -8.05
N GLY A 102 -5.24 3.60 -7.96
CA GLY A 102 -5.40 5.00 -7.59
C GLY A 102 -4.80 5.32 -6.22
N TRP A 103 -5.06 4.49 -5.19
CA TRP A 103 -4.51 4.70 -3.85
C TRP A 103 -2.99 4.56 -3.81
N SER A 104 -2.40 3.64 -4.57
CA SER A 104 -0.95 3.51 -4.70
C SER A 104 -0.33 4.74 -5.38
N ILE A 105 -0.90 5.18 -6.50
CA ILE A 105 -0.44 6.38 -7.22
C ILE A 105 -0.49 7.63 -6.34
N ARG A 106 -1.57 7.80 -5.56
CA ARG A 106 -1.73 8.96 -4.68
C ARG A 106 -0.78 8.92 -3.47
N GLY A 107 -0.33 7.74 -3.06
CA GLY A 107 0.41 7.53 -1.82
C GLY A 107 -0.42 7.73 -0.52
N SER A 108 0.26 7.53 0.61
CA SER A 108 -0.32 7.47 1.96
C SER A 108 -0.45 8.83 2.66
N GLY A 109 0.17 9.88 2.14
CA GLY A 109 0.15 11.23 2.72
C GLY A 109 -1.19 11.97 2.54
N PRO A 110 -1.44 13.03 3.35
CA PRO A 110 -2.65 13.84 3.22
C PRO A 110 -2.69 14.56 1.87
N ALA A 111 -3.89 14.81 1.31
CA ALA A 111 -4.04 15.39 -0.03
C ALA A 111 -3.29 16.71 -0.24
N ARG A 112 -3.17 17.54 0.80
CA ARG A 112 -2.41 18.81 0.76
C ARG A 112 -0.90 18.64 0.53
N ASN A 113 -0.36 17.44 0.76
CA ASN A 113 1.04 17.10 0.54
C ASN A 113 1.25 16.36 -0.79
N GLN A 114 0.18 16.09 -1.55
CA GLN A 114 0.26 15.38 -2.82
C GLN A 114 0.34 16.37 -3.99
N THR A 115 1.05 15.98 -5.05
CA THR A 115 1.12 16.79 -6.27
C THR A 115 -0.23 16.84 -6.98
N ARG A 116 -0.42 17.85 -7.83
CA ARG A 116 -1.66 17.99 -8.62
C ARG A 116 -1.87 16.80 -9.56
N ASP A 117 -0.79 16.32 -10.17
CA ASP A 117 -0.83 15.19 -11.12
C ASP A 117 -1.20 13.89 -10.41
N ALA A 118 -0.65 13.64 -9.21
CA ALA A 118 -1.03 12.49 -8.37
C ALA A 118 -2.54 12.51 -8.05
N LEU A 119 -3.06 13.69 -7.66
CA LEU A 119 -4.48 13.85 -7.33
C LEU A 119 -5.39 13.73 -8.56
N ALA A 120 -4.95 14.20 -9.72
CA ALA A 120 -5.68 14.06 -10.97
C ALA A 120 -5.79 12.59 -11.38
N LEU A 121 -4.66 11.87 -11.43
CA LEU A 121 -4.64 10.44 -11.74
C LEU A 121 -5.44 9.64 -10.70
N PHE A 122 -5.28 9.93 -9.41
CA PHE A 122 -6.08 9.32 -8.35
C PHE A 122 -7.57 9.46 -8.65
N ARG A 123 -8.04 10.68 -8.94
CA ARG A 123 -9.45 10.95 -9.26
C ARG A 123 -9.91 10.13 -10.47
N ASP A 124 -9.13 10.12 -11.55
CA ASP A 124 -9.49 9.41 -12.78
C ASP A 124 -9.63 7.90 -12.55
N TYR A 125 -8.68 7.31 -11.80
CA TYR A 125 -8.76 5.89 -11.39
C TYR A 125 -9.95 5.61 -10.46
N GLN A 126 -10.26 6.49 -9.51
CA GLN A 126 -11.42 6.28 -8.63
C GLN A 126 -12.74 6.40 -9.39
N LEU A 127 -12.85 7.29 -10.39
CA LEU A 127 -14.04 7.40 -11.24
C LEU A 127 -14.20 6.17 -12.14
N ALA A 128 -13.12 5.70 -12.77
CA ALA A 128 -13.16 4.44 -13.53
C ALA A 128 -13.56 3.25 -12.63
N ALA A 129 -13.04 3.20 -11.40
CA ALA A 129 -13.43 2.20 -10.41
C ALA A 129 -14.92 2.29 -10.07
N TYR A 130 -15.47 3.51 -9.92
CA TYR A 130 -16.89 3.74 -9.68
C TYR A 130 -17.77 3.24 -10.83
N ASP A 131 -17.40 3.53 -12.08
CA ASP A 131 -18.19 3.10 -13.23
C ASP A 131 -18.29 1.57 -13.30
N HIS A 132 -17.19 0.86 -13.09
CA HIS A 132 -17.18 -0.60 -13.01
C HIS A 132 -17.95 -1.14 -11.79
N ALA A 133 -17.76 -0.56 -10.60
CA ALA A 133 -18.48 -0.98 -9.40
C ALA A 133 -20.00 -0.81 -9.57
N ARG A 134 -20.42 0.30 -10.20
CA ARG A 134 -21.82 0.57 -10.51
C ARG A 134 -22.37 -0.42 -11.54
N ALA A 135 -21.62 -0.70 -12.61
CA ALA A 135 -22.02 -1.69 -13.60
C ALA A 135 -22.20 -3.08 -12.96
N ALA A 136 -21.26 -3.50 -12.11
CA ALA A 136 -21.33 -4.76 -11.39
C ALA A 136 -22.56 -4.85 -10.48
N TYR A 137 -22.80 -3.82 -9.67
CA TYR A 137 -23.93 -3.81 -8.74
C TYR A 137 -25.28 -3.81 -9.46
N LEU A 138 -25.40 -3.10 -10.59
CA LEU A 138 -26.62 -3.11 -11.38
C LEU A 138 -26.89 -4.47 -12.05
N ALA A 139 -25.83 -5.21 -12.39
CA ALA A 139 -25.95 -6.54 -12.99
C ALA A 139 -26.31 -7.62 -11.97
N ALA A 140 -25.74 -7.58 -10.76
CA ALA A 140 -26.04 -8.50 -9.66
C ALA A 140 -26.01 -7.79 -8.30
N PRO A 141 -27.13 -7.20 -7.83
CA PRO A 141 -27.18 -6.46 -6.57
C PRO A 141 -26.94 -7.30 -5.31
N ASP A 142 -27.14 -8.62 -5.40
CA ASP A 142 -26.93 -9.62 -4.35
C ASP A 142 -25.49 -10.20 -4.34
N PHE A 143 -24.69 -9.90 -5.37
CA PHE A 143 -23.26 -10.21 -5.37
C PHE A 143 -22.52 -9.24 -4.44
N VAL A 144 -22.38 -9.62 -3.17
CA VAL A 144 -21.85 -8.77 -2.09
C VAL A 144 -20.59 -7.98 -2.48
N PRO A 145 -19.55 -8.58 -3.11
CA PRO A 145 -18.36 -7.83 -3.53
C PRO A 145 -18.62 -6.64 -4.47
N ALA A 146 -19.68 -6.66 -5.29
CA ALA A 146 -20.04 -5.52 -6.13
C ALA A 146 -20.51 -4.31 -5.31
N SER A 147 -21.35 -4.56 -4.30
CA SER A 147 -21.78 -3.50 -3.37
C SER A 147 -20.61 -2.98 -2.53
N ASP A 148 -19.72 -3.88 -2.10
CA ASP A 148 -18.49 -3.53 -1.38
C ASP A 148 -17.59 -2.61 -2.19
N ALA A 149 -17.47 -2.84 -3.50
CA ALA A 149 -16.71 -1.98 -4.41
C ALA A 149 -17.30 -0.56 -4.43
N LEU A 150 -18.63 -0.43 -4.55
CA LEU A 150 -19.31 0.87 -4.50
C LEU A 150 -19.06 1.59 -3.17
N PHE A 151 -19.19 0.90 -2.03
CA PHE A 151 -18.89 1.48 -0.72
C PHE A 151 -17.45 1.95 -0.61
N ARG A 152 -16.50 1.22 -1.20
CA ARG A 152 -15.06 1.48 -1.11
C ARG A 152 -14.56 2.61 -2.01
N VAL A 153 -15.23 2.92 -3.12
CA VAL A 153 -14.88 4.04 -4.03
C VAL A 153 -15.61 5.33 -3.67
N GLN A 154 -16.82 5.22 -3.11
CA GLN A 154 -17.68 6.36 -2.82
C GLN A 154 -17.05 7.45 -1.92
N PRO A 155 -16.24 7.15 -0.89
CA PRO A 155 -15.56 8.17 -0.11
C PRO A 155 -14.71 9.12 -0.95
N ALA A 156 -14.10 8.62 -2.03
CA ALA A 156 -13.23 9.40 -2.90
C ALA A 156 -13.99 10.08 -4.05
N THR A 157 -15.02 9.43 -4.63
CA THR A 157 -15.69 9.94 -5.83
C THR A 157 -16.88 10.85 -5.54
N LYS A 158 -17.67 10.54 -4.50
CA LYS A 158 -18.92 11.25 -4.15
C LYS A 158 -20.00 11.27 -5.22
N GLU A 159 -19.95 10.36 -6.19
CA GLU A 159 -20.93 10.27 -7.28
C GLU A 159 -22.35 9.95 -6.79
N ILE A 160 -22.48 9.19 -5.69
CA ILE A 160 -23.79 8.92 -5.08
C ILE A 160 -24.11 10.02 -4.04
N PRO A 161 -25.21 10.77 -4.17
CA PRO A 161 -25.63 11.72 -3.13
C PRO A 161 -25.84 10.99 -1.79
N ARG A 162 -25.58 11.69 -0.69
CA ARG A 162 -25.63 11.10 0.67
C ARG A 162 -26.91 10.31 0.97
N LEU A 163 -28.09 10.84 0.61
CA LEU A 163 -29.36 10.11 0.79
C LEU A 163 -29.43 8.83 -0.06
N GLY A 164 -28.94 8.89 -1.30
CA GLY A 164 -28.83 7.73 -2.17
C GLY A 164 -27.85 6.68 -1.63
N TYR A 165 -26.77 7.12 -0.98
CA TYR A 165 -25.80 6.22 -0.35
C TYR A 165 -26.43 5.41 0.79
N PHE A 166 -27.14 6.06 1.72
CA PHE A 166 -27.84 5.31 2.79
C PHE A 166 -28.98 4.46 2.25
N SER A 167 -29.60 4.84 1.12
CA SER A 167 -30.57 3.98 0.44
C SER A 167 -29.91 2.70 -0.09
N LEU A 168 -28.73 2.84 -0.74
CA LEU A 168 -27.93 1.71 -1.19
C LEU A 168 -27.53 0.80 -0.02
N VAL A 169 -27.07 1.36 1.11
CA VAL A 169 -26.76 0.58 2.32
C VAL A 169 -28.00 -0.18 2.80
N ALA A 170 -29.17 0.47 2.83
CA ALA A 170 -30.42 -0.15 3.25
C ALA A 170 -30.87 -1.28 2.29
N ASP A 171 -30.63 -1.15 0.99
CA ASP A 171 -30.92 -2.20 0.00
C ASP A 171 -30.00 -3.41 0.21
N VAL A 172 -28.69 -3.19 0.36
CA VAL A 172 -27.70 -4.26 0.57
C VAL A 172 -27.93 -4.98 1.90
N MET A 173 -28.16 -4.25 3.00
CA MET A 173 -28.39 -4.87 4.31
C MET A 173 -29.70 -5.66 4.37
N ARG A 174 -30.71 -5.31 3.57
CA ARG A 174 -31.94 -6.11 3.46
C ARG A 174 -31.79 -7.35 2.60
N ALA A 175 -31.00 -7.27 1.52
CA ALA A 175 -30.79 -8.39 0.61
C ALA A 175 -29.80 -9.42 1.17
N THR A 176 -28.68 -8.94 1.71
CA THR A 176 -27.54 -9.74 2.15
C THR A 176 -26.93 -9.13 3.42
N PRO A 177 -27.61 -9.21 4.59
CA PRO A 177 -27.07 -8.64 5.83
C PRO A 177 -25.75 -9.34 6.20
N ASN A 178 -24.67 -8.56 6.32
CA ASN A 178 -23.35 -9.08 6.70
C ASN A 178 -22.45 -7.97 7.29
N ILE A 179 -21.55 -8.37 8.18
CA ILE A 179 -20.71 -7.45 8.96
C ILE A 179 -19.69 -6.78 8.03
N GLY A 180 -19.12 -7.54 7.09
CA GLY A 180 -18.12 -7.03 6.16
C GLY A 180 -18.61 -5.87 5.29
N SER A 181 -19.86 -5.90 4.81
CA SER A 181 -20.44 -4.83 3.98
C SER A 181 -20.77 -3.62 4.83
N LEU A 182 -21.32 -3.83 6.03
CA LEU A 182 -21.59 -2.76 6.98
C LEU A 182 -20.31 -1.99 7.36
N HIS A 183 -19.22 -2.71 7.60
CA HIS A 183 -17.88 -2.11 7.78
C HIS A 183 -17.48 -1.26 6.58
N ARG A 184 -17.55 -1.80 5.36
CA ARG A 184 -17.15 -1.05 4.16
C ARG A 184 -18.03 0.19 3.95
N ALA A 185 -19.32 0.09 4.25
CA ALA A 185 -20.26 1.20 4.21
C ALA A 185 -19.90 2.31 5.21
N ALA A 186 -19.39 1.94 6.40
CA ALA A 186 -18.98 2.89 7.44
C ALA A 186 -17.80 3.78 7.03
N GLY A 187 -17.02 3.41 6.01
CA GLY A 187 -15.95 4.26 5.47
C GLY A 187 -16.44 5.65 5.02
N PHE A 188 -17.72 5.79 4.65
CA PHE A 188 -18.33 7.08 4.30
C PHE A 188 -18.55 8.00 5.51
N ALA A 189 -18.59 7.45 6.73
CA ALA A 189 -18.76 8.23 7.97
C ALA A 189 -17.52 9.05 8.33
N HIS A 190 -16.35 8.73 7.77
CA HIS A 190 -15.09 9.39 8.11
C HIS A 190 -15.13 10.90 7.80
N PRO A 191 -14.92 11.81 8.78
CA PRO A 191 -15.05 13.27 8.59
C PRO A 191 -14.11 13.86 7.52
N GLY A 192 -12.90 13.32 7.39
CA GLY A 192 -11.95 13.68 6.33
C GLY A 192 -12.44 13.40 4.90
N TRP A 193 -13.56 12.67 4.74
CA TRP A 193 -14.24 12.44 3.48
C TRP A 193 -15.65 13.06 3.48
N GLY A 194 -15.95 14.02 4.37
CA GLY A 194 -17.27 14.69 4.43
C GLY A 194 -18.39 13.87 5.08
N GLY A 195 -18.05 12.82 5.86
CA GLY A 195 -19.00 12.12 6.73
C GLY A 195 -19.30 12.88 8.03
N ASN A 196 -20.38 12.51 8.73
CA ASN A 196 -20.77 13.13 10.01
C ASN A 196 -20.23 12.38 11.23
N GLY A 197 -19.25 11.53 11.02
CA GLY A 197 -18.56 10.96 12.13
C GLY A 197 -19.35 9.87 12.87
N LEU A 198 -19.31 9.88 14.21
CA LEU A 198 -19.95 8.89 15.08
C LEU A 198 -21.45 8.91 14.90
N GLN A 199 -22.04 10.05 14.52
CA GLN A 199 -23.46 10.13 14.22
C GLN A 199 -23.87 9.16 13.10
N ASP A 200 -23.05 9.05 12.05
CA ASP A 200 -23.32 8.13 10.95
C ASP A 200 -23.11 6.68 11.37
N ILE A 201 -22.08 6.42 12.17
CA ILE A 201 -21.80 5.08 12.72
C ILE A 201 -22.94 4.63 13.65
N THR A 202 -23.37 5.51 14.54
CA THR A 202 -24.50 5.28 15.45
C THR A 202 -25.76 4.93 14.66
N PHE A 203 -26.08 5.73 13.63
CA PHE A 203 -27.21 5.45 12.76
C PHE A 203 -27.09 4.07 12.08
N LEU A 204 -25.93 3.73 11.53
CA LEU A 204 -25.69 2.44 10.90
C LEU A 204 -25.89 1.28 11.88
N CYS A 205 -25.36 1.38 13.10
CA CYS A 205 -25.45 0.31 14.09
C CYS A 205 -26.86 0.16 14.67
N GLU A 206 -27.54 1.24 15.02
CA GLU A 206 -28.93 1.22 15.49
C GLU A 206 -29.88 0.62 14.44
N THR A 207 -29.57 0.82 13.15
CA THR A 207 -30.42 0.35 12.06
C THR A 207 -30.14 -1.10 11.67
N TYR A 208 -28.87 -1.52 11.66
CA TYR A 208 -28.47 -2.77 10.98
C TYR A 208 -27.80 -3.81 11.88
N ALA A 209 -27.33 -3.49 13.09
CA ALA A 209 -26.62 -4.48 13.93
C ALA A 209 -27.48 -5.71 14.22
N SER A 210 -28.78 -5.52 14.50
CA SER A 210 -29.72 -6.62 14.77
C SER A 210 -30.03 -7.51 13.55
N MET A 211 -29.54 -7.17 12.35
CA MET A 211 -29.71 -7.99 11.15
C MET A 211 -28.57 -8.99 10.97
N MET A 212 -27.48 -8.87 11.73
CA MET A 212 -26.32 -9.74 11.59
C MET A 212 -26.63 -11.17 12.07
N SER A 213 -25.99 -12.15 11.44
CA SER A 213 -26.14 -13.57 11.79
C SER A 213 -25.44 -13.93 13.10
N ASP A 214 -24.43 -13.17 13.50
CA ASP A 214 -23.74 -13.30 14.78
C ASP A 214 -24.63 -12.75 15.91
N PRO A 215 -25.14 -13.60 16.83
CA PRO A 215 -26.04 -13.18 17.88
C PRO A 215 -25.36 -12.34 18.97
N GLU A 216 -24.03 -12.35 19.05
CA GLU A 216 -23.29 -11.53 20.01
C GLU A 216 -23.01 -10.13 19.48
N TYR A 217 -23.09 -9.93 18.16
CA TYR A 217 -22.81 -8.66 17.48
C TYR A 217 -23.97 -7.65 17.63
N ASP A 218 -24.06 -7.02 18.80
CA ASP A 218 -25.05 -5.99 19.09
C ASP A 218 -24.62 -4.57 18.63
N GLU A 219 -25.46 -3.59 18.94
CA GLU A 219 -25.25 -2.18 18.60
C GLU A 219 -23.95 -1.60 19.18
N ASP A 220 -23.56 -1.99 20.38
CA ASP A 220 -22.36 -1.49 21.05
C ASP A 220 -21.10 -2.10 20.41
N ILE A 221 -21.09 -3.41 20.17
CA ILE A 221 -20.00 -4.08 19.44
C ILE A 221 -19.89 -3.50 18.03
N CYS A 222 -21.01 -3.25 17.37
CA CYS A 222 -21.04 -2.59 16.07
C CYS A 222 -20.40 -1.20 16.12
N ARG A 223 -20.79 -0.35 17.06
CA ARG A 223 -20.25 1.03 17.17
C ARG A 223 -18.75 1.01 17.39
N VAL A 224 -18.26 0.14 18.28
CA VAL A 224 -16.82 -0.02 18.54
C VAL A 224 -16.10 -0.49 17.29
N HIS A 225 -16.61 -1.54 16.65
CA HIS A 225 -16.03 -2.11 15.44
C HIS A 225 -15.93 -1.04 14.34
N LEU A 226 -17.06 -0.42 13.98
CA LEU A 226 -17.15 0.55 12.88
C LEU A 226 -16.33 1.82 13.16
N ALA A 227 -16.32 2.33 14.40
CA ALA A 227 -15.52 3.49 14.76
C ALA A 227 -14.02 3.19 14.65
N TYR A 228 -13.58 2.02 15.11
CA TYR A 228 -12.18 1.63 15.03
C TYR A 228 -11.71 1.47 13.57
N VAL A 229 -12.43 0.68 12.77
CA VAL A 229 -12.01 0.36 11.39
C VAL A 229 -12.17 1.53 10.42
N SER A 230 -13.01 2.51 10.74
CA SER A 230 -13.18 3.71 9.92
C SER A 230 -12.08 4.76 10.15
N GLY A 231 -10.99 4.43 10.85
CA GLY A 231 -9.77 5.28 10.90
C GLY A 231 -9.88 6.50 11.80
N TRP A 232 -10.67 6.41 12.85
CA TRP A 232 -10.87 7.49 13.82
C TRP A 232 -9.59 7.78 14.61
N ARG A 233 -9.37 9.05 14.97
CA ARG A 233 -8.14 9.52 15.62
C ARG A 233 -8.25 9.54 17.15
N ASP A 234 -7.09 9.60 17.79
CA ASP A 234 -6.85 9.57 19.25
C ASP A 234 -7.84 10.39 20.11
N GLY A 235 -8.39 11.49 19.58
CA GLY A 235 -9.31 12.38 20.30
C GLY A 235 -10.75 11.88 20.47
N GLU A 236 -11.23 10.97 19.63
CA GLU A 236 -12.63 10.52 19.62
C GLU A 236 -12.80 9.11 20.21
N TYR A 237 -11.68 8.43 20.48
CA TYR A 237 -11.71 7.13 21.10
C TYR A 237 -12.25 7.07 22.53
N PRO A 238 -12.28 8.12 23.39
CA PRO A 238 -12.88 8.00 24.71
C PRO A 238 -14.32 7.47 24.66
N LEU A 239 -15.13 7.90 23.68
CA LEU A 239 -16.49 7.41 23.46
C LEU A 239 -16.53 5.96 22.96
N VAL A 240 -15.57 5.57 22.11
CA VAL A 240 -15.38 4.20 21.65
C VAL A 240 -14.97 3.28 22.81
N TRP A 241 -14.09 3.77 23.70
CA TRP A 241 -13.53 3.03 24.83
C TRP A 241 -14.52 2.86 25.98
N GLU A 242 -15.46 3.79 26.17
CA GLU A 242 -16.57 3.61 27.10
C GLU A 242 -17.48 2.44 26.66
N GLY A 243 -17.80 2.34 25.37
CA GLY A 243 -18.61 1.25 24.81
C GLY A 243 -17.92 -0.12 24.84
N ILE A 244 -16.59 -0.16 24.88
CA ILE A 244 -15.83 -1.40 25.00
C ILE A 244 -16.06 -2.09 26.35
N GLY A 245 -16.13 -1.34 27.47
CA GLY A 245 -16.33 -1.91 28.80
C GLY A 245 -15.40 -3.10 29.11
N ASP A 246 -15.99 -4.22 29.54
CA ASP A 246 -15.36 -5.55 29.71
C ASP A 246 -15.81 -6.55 28.61
N ARG A 247 -16.37 -6.05 27.50
CA ARG A 247 -16.96 -6.89 26.43
C ARG A 247 -15.85 -7.62 25.68
N THR A 248 -16.01 -8.91 25.43
CA THR A 248 -15.09 -9.70 24.58
C THR A 248 -15.81 -10.15 23.33
N HIS A 249 -15.28 -9.80 22.16
CA HIS A 249 -15.78 -10.31 20.88
C HIS A 249 -14.68 -10.25 19.81
N PRO A 250 -14.55 -11.27 18.93
CA PRO A 250 -13.46 -11.34 17.95
C PRO A 250 -13.33 -10.07 17.09
N THR A 251 -14.46 -9.54 16.61
CA THR A 251 -14.51 -8.32 15.77
C THR A 251 -13.96 -7.05 16.43
N ILE A 252 -13.96 -6.95 17.76
CA ILE A 252 -13.40 -5.79 18.47
C ILE A 252 -12.06 -6.10 19.16
N ALA A 253 -11.51 -7.31 18.99
CA ALA A 253 -10.25 -7.70 19.62
C ALA A 253 -9.08 -6.78 19.24
N ARG A 254 -9.03 -6.35 17.97
CA ARG A 254 -8.03 -5.38 17.51
C ARG A 254 -8.21 -3.99 18.14
N ALA A 255 -9.45 -3.53 18.28
CA ALA A 255 -9.76 -2.26 18.94
C ALA A 255 -9.34 -2.27 20.42
N TRP A 256 -9.57 -3.40 21.10
CA TRP A 256 -9.07 -3.66 22.45
C TRP A 256 -7.54 -3.59 22.54
N ALA A 257 -6.84 -4.32 21.68
CA ALA A 257 -5.38 -4.32 21.66
C ALA A 257 -4.81 -2.91 21.40
N HIS A 258 -5.47 -2.13 20.54
CA HIS A 258 -5.12 -0.74 20.30
C HIS A 258 -5.37 0.16 21.51
N ARG A 259 -6.53 0.04 22.18
CA ARG A 259 -6.83 0.80 23.41
C ARG A 259 -5.76 0.61 24.47
N VAL A 260 -5.33 -0.62 24.66
CA VAL A 260 -4.33 -1.01 25.65
C VAL A 260 -2.95 -0.43 25.32
N THR A 261 -2.57 -0.40 24.04
CA THR A 261 -1.26 0.12 23.59
C THR A 261 -1.24 1.65 23.46
N ALA A 262 -2.37 2.30 23.17
CA ALA A 262 -2.48 3.75 23.01
C ALA A 262 -2.43 4.54 24.35
N GLY A 263 -2.63 3.88 25.50
CA GLY A 263 -2.64 4.52 26.82
C GLY A 263 -1.25 4.88 27.36
N SER A 264 -1.21 5.84 28.30
CA SER A 264 0.02 6.16 29.05
C SER A 264 0.50 4.93 29.85
N TYR A 265 1.83 4.81 30.03
CA TYR A 265 2.50 3.71 30.76
C TYR A 265 1.85 3.34 32.11
N ALA A 266 1.10 4.26 32.74
CA ALA A 266 0.50 4.10 34.06
C ALA A 266 -0.72 3.16 34.14
N ARG A 267 -1.26 2.65 33.02
CA ARG A 267 -2.46 1.79 32.98
C ARG A 267 -2.22 0.35 32.50
N ARG A 268 -1.00 -0.17 32.60
CA ARG A 268 -0.65 -1.48 32.02
C ARG A 268 -0.73 -2.58 33.08
N SER A 269 -1.90 -3.18 33.23
CA SER A 269 -2.10 -4.33 34.11
C SER A 269 -1.64 -5.64 33.45
N PRO A 270 -1.38 -6.72 34.21
CA PRO A 270 -1.14 -8.05 33.65
C PRO A 270 -2.27 -8.53 32.73
N HIS A 271 -3.51 -8.10 32.98
CA HIS A 271 -4.66 -8.41 32.14
C HIS A 271 -4.55 -7.76 30.76
N ASP A 272 -4.17 -6.48 30.70
CA ASP A 272 -4.01 -5.76 29.44
C ASP A 272 -2.94 -6.38 28.54
N ILE A 273 -1.83 -6.82 29.15
CA ILE A 273 -0.76 -7.53 28.46
C ILE A 273 -1.31 -8.84 27.86
N ALA A 274 -2.03 -9.63 28.64
CA ALA A 274 -2.59 -10.90 28.19
C ALA A 274 -3.61 -10.71 27.05
N VAL A 275 -4.36 -9.61 27.03
CA VAL A 275 -5.27 -9.28 25.91
C VAL A 275 -4.50 -9.08 24.61
N VAL A 276 -3.40 -8.31 24.64
CA VAL A 276 -2.60 -8.09 23.43
C VAL A 276 -1.85 -9.35 23.03
N GLU A 277 -1.28 -10.10 23.98
CA GLU A 277 -0.63 -11.39 23.71
C GLU A 277 -1.60 -12.39 23.05
N ASN A 278 -2.83 -12.50 23.55
CA ASN A 278 -3.86 -13.36 22.95
C ASN A 278 -4.29 -12.88 21.56
N TYR A 279 -4.41 -11.58 21.34
CA TYR A 279 -4.70 -11.02 20.02
C TYR A 279 -3.58 -11.40 19.04
N LEU A 280 -2.33 -11.12 19.39
CA LEU A 280 -1.15 -11.35 18.57
C LEU A 280 -0.90 -12.84 18.29
N ALA A 281 -1.13 -13.71 19.28
CA ALA A 281 -1.02 -15.16 19.11
C ALA A 281 -2.17 -15.77 18.29
N GLY A 282 -3.31 -15.09 18.19
CA GLY A 282 -4.49 -15.53 17.47
C GLY A 282 -4.70 -14.78 16.15
N VAL A 283 -5.71 -13.90 16.13
CA VAL A 283 -6.17 -13.19 14.92
C VAL A 283 -5.13 -12.19 14.38
N GLY A 284 -4.21 -11.72 15.24
CA GLY A 284 -3.23 -10.69 14.95
C GLY A 284 -1.87 -11.19 14.46
N GLN A 285 -1.71 -12.47 14.11
CA GLN A 285 -0.40 -13.05 13.74
C GLN A 285 0.31 -12.30 12.60
N THR A 286 -0.43 -11.57 11.75
CA THR A 286 0.11 -10.76 10.65
C THR A 286 -0.08 -9.24 10.86
N ASP A 287 -0.47 -8.78 12.05
CA ASP A 287 -0.62 -7.36 12.38
C ASP A 287 0.70 -6.75 12.87
N ALA A 288 1.57 -6.42 11.91
CA ALA A 288 2.88 -5.81 12.16
C ALA A 288 2.79 -4.50 12.96
N GLU A 289 1.75 -3.68 12.72
CA GLU A 289 1.56 -2.41 13.44
C GLU A 289 1.29 -2.66 14.92
N MET A 290 0.42 -3.63 15.23
CA MET A 290 0.14 -3.97 16.63
C MET A 290 1.36 -4.57 17.33
N ALA A 291 2.17 -5.38 16.63
CA ALA A 291 3.41 -5.92 17.19
C ALA A 291 4.40 -4.80 17.54
N GLU A 292 4.59 -3.82 16.66
CA GLU A 292 5.44 -2.66 16.91
C GLU A 292 4.92 -1.85 18.11
N ARG A 293 3.61 -1.56 18.15
CA ARG A 293 2.98 -0.89 19.29
C ARG A 293 3.16 -1.65 20.58
N PHE A 294 3.06 -2.98 20.56
CA PHE A 294 3.30 -3.83 21.71
C PHE A 294 4.74 -3.69 22.22
N ILE A 295 5.74 -3.72 21.33
CA ILE A 295 7.15 -3.52 21.70
C ILE A 295 7.39 -2.15 22.32
N LEU A 296 6.82 -1.10 21.75
CA LEU A 296 6.96 0.27 22.26
C LEU A 296 6.21 0.46 23.60
N SER A 297 5.16 -0.33 23.82
CA SER A 297 4.27 -0.22 24.99
C SER A 297 4.60 -1.19 26.13
N PHE A 298 5.40 -2.23 25.94
CA PHE A 298 5.62 -3.21 27.00
C PHE A 298 7.08 -3.57 27.17
N ASP A 299 7.44 -3.99 28.38
CA ASP A 299 8.74 -4.61 28.59
C ASP A 299 8.71 -6.03 27.99
N VAL A 300 9.28 -6.14 26.79
CA VAL A 300 9.34 -7.37 26.00
C VAL A 300 10.52 -8.27 26.35
N ARG A 301 11.24 -8.01 27.45
CA ARG A 301 12.43 -8.80 27.84
C ARG A 301 12.13 -10.20 28.37
N SER A 302 10.87 -10.59 28.56
CA SER A 302 10.54 -11.95 28.97
C SER A 302 10.70 -12.92 27.79
N ALA A 303 11.22 -14.13 28.05
CA ALA A 303 11.44 -15.13 27.02
C ALA A 303 10.16 -15.48 26.24
N GLU A 304 9.01 -15.47 26.91
CA GLU A 304 7.68 -15.70 26.31
C GLU A 304 7.31 -14.62 25.30
N ARG A 305 7.51 -13.34 25.64
CA ARG A 305 7.20 -12.22 24.73
C ARG A 305 8.15 -12.14 23.56
N THR A 306 9.43 -12.40 23.80
CA THR A 306 10.42 -12.56 22.71
C THR A 306 9.98 -13.65 21.74
N LYS A 307 9.47 -14.78 22.26
CA LYS A 307 8.97 -15.88 21.42
C LYS A 307 7.75 -15.46 20.59
N ILE A 308 6.74 -14.83 21.19
CA ILE A 308 5.55 -14.35 20.47
C ILE A 308 5.95 -13.43 19.32
N LEU A 309 6.83 -12.46 19.59
CA LEU A 309 7.29 -11.51 18.58
C LEU A 309 8.13 -12.17 17.48
N SER A 310 8.93 -13.19 17.82
CA SER A 310 9.67 -13.98 16.83
C SER A 310 8.72 -14.78 15.94
N ASP A 311 7.77 -15.52 16.52
CA ASP A 311 6.80 -16.32 15.78
C ASP A 311 5.97 -15.43 14.83
N MET A 312 5.59 -14.23 15.28
CA MET A 312 4.91 -13.24 14.46
C MET A 312 5.76 -12.71 13.32
N ALA A 313 7.03 -12.36 13.59
CA ALA A 313 7.95 -11.90 12.57
C ALA A 313 8.13 -12.94 11.46
N ASP A 314 8.21 -14.21 11.85
CA ASP A 314 8.29 -15.34 10.94
C ASP A 314 6.98 -15.52 10.15
N ALA A 315 5.82 -15.39 10.80
CA ALA A 315 4.51 -15.47 10.14
C ALA A 315 4.29 -14.33 9.12
N ILE A 316 4.59 -13.08 9.50
CA ILE A 316 4.52 -11.91 8.62
C ILE A 316 5.45 -12.11 7.42
N TRP A 317 6.70 -12.51 7.66
CA TRP A 317 7.68 -12.68 6.59
C TRP A 317 7.34 -13.85 5.67
N ALA A 318 6.90 -14.99 6.21
CA ALA A 318 6.46 -16.14 5.42
C ALA A 318 5.26 -15.78 4.53
N HIS A 319 4.28 -15.06 5.07
CA HIS A 319 3.14 -14.56 4.32
C HIS A 319 3.55 -13.57 3.23
N ALA A 320 4.39 -12.59 3.56
CA ALA A 320 4.85 -11.60 2.59
C ALA A 320 5.68 -12.24 1.47
N ARG A 321 6.54 -13.21 1.81
CA ARG A 321 7.31 -14.00 0.83
C ARG A 321 6.41 -14.82 -0.10
N SER A 322 5.37 -15.46 0.41
CA SER A 322 4.48 -16.25 -0.45
C SER A 322 3.60 -15.37 -1.34
N GLU A 323 3.09 -14.26 -0.83
CA GLU A 323 2.15 -13.43 -1.59
C GLU A 323 2.85 -12.44 -2.55
N ILE A 324 4.11 -12.04 -2.31
CA ILE A 324 4.81 -11.10 -3.21
C ILE A 324 5.04 -11.67 -4.61
N GLU A 325 5.08 -13.01 -4.75
CA GLU A 325 5.15 -13.68 -6.05
C GLU A 325 3.88 -13.45 -6.88
N HIS A 326 2.73 -13.27 -6.21
CA HIS A 326 1.42 -13.05 -6.83
C HIS A 326 1.01 -11.57 -6.89
N ASP A 327 1.69 -10.71 -6.12
CA ASP A 327 1.42 -9.28 -6.03
C ASP A 327 2.72 -8.47 -5.92
N PRO A 328 3.57 -8.49 -6.97
CA PRO A 328 4.95 -7.99 -6.88
C PRO A 328 5.07 -6.50 -6.59
N PHE A 329 4.05 -5.69 -6.87
CA PHE A 329 4.02 -4.25 -6.60
C PHE A 329 3.16 -3.90 -5.39
N ASN A 330 2.80 -4.86 -4.53
CA ASN A 330 2.11 -4.57 -3.28
C ASN A 330 3.02 -3.86 -2.29
N VAL A 331 2.80 -2.56 -2.11
CA VAL A 331 3.60 -1.72 -1.21
C VAL A 331 3.64 -2.26 0.21
N ARG A 332 2.54 -2.82 0.73
CA ARG A 332 2.51 -3.38 2.09
C ARG A 332 3.38 -4.64 2.20
N LEU A 333 3.26 -5.59 1.27
CA LEU A 333 4.10 -6.80 1.30
C LEU A 333 5.58 -6.45 1.15
N ILE A 334 5.89 -5.49 0.27
CA ILE A 334 7.24 -4.96 0.12
C ILE A 334 7.73 -4.32 1.42
N ASP A 335 6.90 -3.49 2.08
CA ASP A 335 7.23 -2.90 3.37
C ASP A 335 7.47 -3.95 4.44
N ASP A 336 6.66 -5.01 4.49
CA ASP A 336 6.80 -6.10 5.46
C ASP A 336 8.11 -6.87 5.24
N LEU A 337 8.53 -7.06 3.98
CA LEU A 337 9.82 -7.67 3.62
C LEU A 337 11.02 -6.74 3.92
N LEU A 338 10.89 -5.44 3.64
CA LEU A 338 11.95 -4.44 3.86
C LEU A 338 12.10 -4.02 5.34
N ARG A 339 11.02 -3.99 6.13
CA ARG A 339 11.01 -3.56 7.55
C ARG A 339 11.67 -4.52 8.52
N ARG A 340 12.16 -5.68 8.07
CA ARG A 340 12.84 -6.70 8.90
C ARG A 340 14.09 -6.19 9.66
N SER A 341 14.41 -4.88 9.69
CA SER A 341 15.65 -4.31 10.23
C SER A 341 15.58 -3.44 11.49
N MET A 342 14.44 -2.87 11.93
CA MET A 342 14.52 -1.83 12.99
C MET A 342 13.99 -2.20 14.38
N VAL A 343 12.75 -2.68 14.52
CA VAL A 343 12.14 -2.80 15.87
C VAL A 343 12.35 -4.18 16.52
N LEU A 344 12.44 -5.24 15.70
CA LEU A 344 12.65 -6.61 16.18
C LEU A 344 14.16 -6.95 16.33
N GLN A 345 15.03 -6.38 15.49
CA GLN A 345 16.47 -6.69 15.49
C GLN A 345 17.26 -6.06 16.65
N SER A 346 16.87 -4.87 17.15
CA SER A 346 17.63 -4.22 18.22
C SER A 346 17.46 -4.90 19.58
N ASN A 347 16.39 -5.69 19.75
CA ASN A 347 16.00 -6.28 21.04
C ASN A 347 15.98 -7.82 21.06
N ILE A 348 16.01 -8.49 19.90
CA ILE A 348 15.95 -9.95 19.76
C ILE A 348 17.23 -10.41 19.02
N ARG A 349 18.03 -11.25 19.70
CA ARG A 349 19.42 -11.69 19.41
C ARG A 349 19.85 -12.00 17.96
N GLU A 350 21.18 -12.07 17.80
CA GLU A 350 22.07 -12.38 16.66
C GLU A 350 21.67 -13.46 15.62
N GLU A 351 20.72 -14.35 15.92
CA GLU A 351 20.26 -15.43 15.02
C GLU A 351 18.94 -15.06 14.33
N GLY A 352 18.80 -13.79 13.94
CA GLY A 352 17.59 -13.32 13.30
C GLY A 352 17.35 -13.99 11.93
N PRO A 353 16.11 -13.98 11.44
CA PRO A 353 15.81 -13.93 10.00
C PRO A 353 16.96 -13.80 8.98
N GLN A 354 17.00 -14.67 7.96
CA GLN A 354 17.82 -14.45 6.76
C GLN A 354 17.65 -13.00 6.26
N ARG A 355 18.75 -12.24 6.25
CA ARG A 355 18.80 -10.88 5.71
C ARG A 355 18.53 -10.98 4.22
N LEU A 356 17.64 -10.13 3.70
CA LEU A 356 17.48 -9.99 2.25
C LEU A 356 18.85 -9.71 1.63
N SER A 357 19.16 -10.40 0.54
CA SER A 357 20.31 -10.03 -0.29
C SER A 357 20.17 -8.56 -0.73
N GLU A 358 21.30 -7.88 -0.94
CA GLU A 358 21.30 -6.49 -1.41
C GLU A 358 20.51 -6.36 -2.73
N GLN A 359 20.60 -7.38 -3.60
CA GLN A 359 19.85 -7.46 -4.84
C GLN A 359 18.33 -7.56 -4.60
N ASN A 360 17.85 -8.46 -3.74
CA ASN A 360 16.42 -8.55 -3.46
C ASN A 360 15.88 -7.26 -2.83
N ALA A 361 16.63 -6.66 -1.90
CA ALA A 361 16.25 -5.39 -1.29
C ALA A 361 16.13 -4.28 -2.34
N LEU A 362 17.04 -4.24 -3.31
CA LEU A 362 17.03 -3.30 -4.41
C LEU A 362 15.84 -3.53 -5.36
N ILE A 363 15.56 -4.78 -5.76
CA ILE A 363 14.39 -5.14 -6.58
C ILE A 363 13.09 -4.70 -5.89
N LEU A 364 12.95 -5.02 -4.60
CA LEU A 364 11.77 -4.65 -3.81
C LEU A 364 11.59 -3.12 -3.72
N LYS A 365 12.67 -2.36 -3.45
CA LYS A 365 12.62 -0.89 -3.45
C LYS A 365 12.21 -0.34 -4.81
N ALA A 366 12.74 -0.91 -5.90
CA ALA A 366 12.42 -0.48 -7.26
C ALA A 366 10.95 -0.76 -7.61
N ARG A 367 10.43 -1.95 -7.26
CA ARG A 367 9.01 -2.28 -7.38
C ARG A 367 8.13 -1.31 -6.61
N ARG A 368 8.51 -0.99 -5.36
CA ARG A 368 7.76 -0.03 -4.54
C ARG A 368 7.72 1.38 -5.16
N ALA A 369 8.86 1.87 -5.65
CA ALA A 369 8.94 3.18 -6.31
C ALA A 369 8.05 3.25 -7.56
N VAL A 370 7.98 2.16 -8.34
CA VAL A 370 7.09 2.08 -9.51
C VAL A 370 5.62 1.93 -9.11
N ALA A 371 5.32 1.22 -8.02
CA ALA A 371 3.97 1.07 -7.50
C ALA A 371 3.38 2.41 -7.00
N SER A 372 4.23 3.26 -6.42
CA SER A 372 3.87 4.54 -5.82
C SER A 372 4.76 5.67 -6.36
N PRO A 373 4.65 6.02 -7.66
CA PRO A 373 5.62 6.92 -8.30
C PRO A 373 5.64 8.31 -7.65
N PHE A 374 4.55 8.77 -7.06
CA PHE A 374 4.49 10.07 -6.37
C PHE A 374 5.02 10.06 -4.93
N ALA A 375 5.40 8.91 -4.39
CA ALA A 375 6.17 8.82 -3.15
C ALA A 375 7.66 9.01 -3.48
N SER A 376 8.11 10.26 -3.57
CA SER A 376 9.48 10.59 -3.96
C SER A 376 10.57 9.94 -3.09
N GLU A 377 10.25 9.64 -1.84
CA GLU A 377 11.13 8.93 -0.90
C GLU A 377 11.46 7.51 -1.39
N ASP A 378 10.55 6.86 -2.10
CA ASP A 378 10.77 5.51 -2.61
C ASP A 378 11.79 5.53 -3.76
N TRP A 379 11.75 6.56 -4.61
CA TRP A 379 12.77 6.79 -5.63
C TRP A 379 14.16 7.10 -5.04
N ILE A 380 14.20 7.94 -3.98
CA ILE A 380 15.44 8.21 -3.25
C ILE A 380 15.99 6.91 -2.66
N ALA A 381 15.16 6.06 -2.06
CA ALA A 381 15.58 4.79 -1.46
C ALA A 381 16.22 3.83 -2.49
N VAL A 382 15.77 3.86 -3.75
CA VAL A 382 16.40 3.12 -4.86
C VAL A 382 17.74 3.74 -5.25
N GLY A 383 17.79 5.07 -5.41
CA GLY A 383 19.04 5.79 -5.70
C GLY A 383 20.11 5.53 -4.62
N ASP A 384 19.71 5.55 -3.35
CA ASP A 384 20.54 5.19 -2.21
C ASP A 384 20.98 3.72 -2.22
N ALA A 385 20.14 2.82 -2.72
CA ALA A 385 20.51 1.42 -2.93
C ALA A 385 21.30 1.20 -4.22
N ARG A 386 21.67 2.23 -4.97
CA ARG A 386 22.55 2.12 -6.14
C ARG A 386 23.91 2.77 -5.92
N LYS A 387 24.14 3.45 -4.79
CA LYS A 387 25.42 4.08 -4.43
C LYS A 387 26.42 3.13 -3.72
N HIS A 388 26.33 1.82 -3.97
CA HIS A 388 27.08 0.81 -3.20
C HIS A 388 28.58 0.81 -3.46
N SER A 389 29.03 1.33 -4.60
CA SER A 389 30.46 1.43 -4.93
C SER A 389 30.83 2.81 -5.48
N VAL A 390 32.12 3.12 -5.38
CA VAL A 390 32.72 4.31 -6.01
C VAL A 390 32.49 4.30 -7.53
N ASP A 391 32.56 3.13 -8.15
CA ASP A 391 32.31 2.98 -9.58
C ASP A 391 30.84 3.29 -9.93
N ASP A 392 29.88 2.88 -9.11
CA ASP A 392 28.46 3.20 -9.33
C ASP A 392 28.19 4.71 -9.16
N LEU A 393 28.86 5.33 -8.19
CA LEU A 393 28.75 6.76 -7.92
C LEU A 393 29.28 7.58 -9.11
N ILE A 394 30.44 7.21 -9.65
CA ILE A 394 31.05 7.85 -10.83
C ILE A 394 30.27 7.56 -12.10
N ALA A 395 29.75 6.34 -12.26
CA ALA A 395 28.91 5.99 -13.41
C ALA A 395 27.51 6.63 -13.36
N ASN A 396 27.20 7.44 -12.33
CA ASN A 396 25.94 8.15 -12.16
C ASN A 396 24.68 7.25 -12.14
N ARG A 397 24.82 5.96 -11.79
CA ARG A 397 23.72 4.97 -11.94
C ARG A 397 22.51 5.28 -11.08
N ALA A 398 22.69 6.04 -9.99
CA ALA A 398 21.60 6.45 -9.11
C ALA A 398 20.83 7.68 -9.62
N MET A 399 21.41 8.50 -10.51
CA MET A 399 20.81 9.77 -10.94
C MET A 399 19.42 9.62 -11.58
N PRO A 400 19.13 8.65 -12.46
CA PRO A 400 17.78 8.47 -13.02
C PRO A 400 16.68 8.36 -11.94
N TYR A 401 17.00 7.72 -10.81
CA TYR A 401 16.06 7.57 -9.69
C TYR A 401 15.86 8.90 -8.95
N TYR A 402 16.94 9.67 -8.73
CA TYR A 402 16.83 11.01 -8.16
C TYR A 402 16.09 12.00 -9.07
N GLN A 403 16.23 11.88 -10.40
CA GLN A 403 15.44 12.66 -11.36
C GLN A 403 13.94 12.36 -11.24
N ASN A 404 13.58 11.07 -11.12
CA ASN A 404 12.20 10.68 -10.85
C ASN A 404 11.70 11.23 -9.51
N ALA A 405 12.49 11.13 -8.44
CA ALA A 405 12.15 11.72 -7.15
C ALA A 405 11.84 13.23 -7.27
N LEU A 406 12.68 13.97 -8.02
CA LEU A 406 12.51 15.40 -8.26
C LEU A 406 11.26 15.71 -9.07
N PHE A 407 11.02 14.96 -10.14
CA PHE A 407 9.82 15.15 -10.97
C PHE A 407 8.55 14.88 -10.17
N TYR A 408 8.47 13.72 -9.53
CA TYR A 408 7.26 13.26 -8.84
C TYR A 408 6.96 14.01 -7.53
N SER A 409 7.93 14.73 -6.97
CA SER A 409 7.72 15.66 -5.86
C SER A 409 7.37 17.10 -6.28
N ASP A 410 7.21 17.37 -7.58
CA ASP A 410 7.15 18.74 -8.15
C ASP A 410 8.31 19.62 -7.68
N HIS A 411 9.51 19.04 -7.69
CA HIS A 411 10.76 19.65 -7.25
C HIS A 411 10.66 20.18 -5.81
N GLY A 412 10.14 19.35 -4.90
CA GLY A 412 10.00 19.68 -3.48
C GLY A 412 11.35 19.91 -2.81
N LEU A 413 11.43 20.92 -1.91
CA LEU A 413 12.69 21.32 -1.26
C LEU A 413 13.40 20.18 -0.51
N HIS A 414 12.65 19.28 0.13
CA HIS A 414 13.24 18.15 0.85
C HIS A 414 13.92 17.13 -0.11
N VAL A 415 13.37 16.92 -1.30
CA VAL A 415 13.98 16.05 -2.32
C VAL A 415 15.20 16.74 -2.93
N LEU A 416 15.09 18.03 -3.24
CA LEU A 416 16.19 18.82 -3.77
C LEU A 416 17.42 18.77 -2.87
N ASP A 417 17.24 18.85 -1.55
CA ASP A 417 18.33 18.73 -0.58
C ASP A 417 19.04 17.36 -0.70
N GLN A 418 18.27 16.26 -0.74
CA GLN A 418 18.80 14.91 -0.89
C GLN A 418 19.57 14.72 -2.21
N VAL A 419 19.02 15.23 -3.34
CA VAL A 419 19.72 15.14 -4.63
C VAL A 419 20.97 16.00 -4.65
N LEU A 420 20.94 17.16 -4.00
CA LEU A 420 22.09 18.05 -3.93
C LEU A 420 23.23 17.41 -3.13
N PHE A 421 22.94 16.79 -1.98
CA PHE A 421 23.89 15.97 -1.25
C PHE A 421 24.49 14.87 -2.12
N TYR A 422 23.66 14.14 -2.87
CA TYR A 422 24.14 13.11 -3.80
C TYR A 422 25.10 13.67 -4.86
N THR A 423 24.70 14.73 -5.57
CA THR A 423 25.55 15.32 -6.63
C THR A 423 26.89 15.81 -6.10
N VAL A 424 26.90 16.32 -4.87
CA VAL A 424 28.13 16.77 -4.21
C VAL A 424 29.01 15.61 -3.80
N ASP A 425 28.44 14.53 -3.26
CA ASP A 425 29.18 13.31 -2.92
C ASP A 425 29.89 12.72 -4.16
N VAL A 426 29.21 12.74 -5.32
CA VAL A 426 29.80 12.39 -6.62
C VAL A 426 30.99 13.29 -6.96
N LEU A 427 30.83 14.62 -6.87
CA LEU A 427 31.89 15.57 -7.19
C LEU A 427 33.10 15.47 -6.23
N GLN A 428 32.84 15.33 -4.92
CA GLN A 428 33.88 15.19 -3.90
C GLN A 428 34.64 13.87 -4.08
N THR A 429 33.94 12.76 -4.36
CA THR A 429 34.57 11.46 -4.61
C THR A 429 35.45 11.49 -5.85
N GLY A 430 34.95 12.05 -6.97
CA GLY A 430 35.76 12.21 -8.18
C GLY A 430 36.98 13.12 -7.98
N TYR A 431 36.82 14.22 -7.22
CA TYR A 431 37.94 15.10 -6.86
C TYR A 431 38.99 14.38 -6.00
N MET A 432 38.56 13.63 -4.97
CA MET A 432 39.46 12.85 -4.11
C MET A 432 40.24 11.82 -4.92
N MET A 433 39.58 11.14 -5.87
CA MET A 433 40.23 10.16 -6.74
C MET A 433 41.27 10.78 -7.66
N LYS A 434 40.98 11.95 -8.25
CA LYS A 434 41.93 12.69 -9.09
C LYS A 434 43.21 13.07 -8.34
N HIS A 435 43.11 13.40 -7.06
CA HIS A 435 44.24 13.95 -6.28
C HIS A 435 44.99 12.92 -5.43
N ARG A 436 44.46 11.69 -5.25
CA ARG A 436 45.06 10.67 -4.36
C ARG A 436 45.84 9.56 -5.06
N ASP A 437 46.13 9.67 -6.37
CA ASP A 437 46.89 8.67 -7.14
C ASP A 437 46.34 7.23 -6.94
N VAL A 438 45.01 7.12 -6.78
CA VAL A 438 44.34 5.83 -6.57
C VAL A 438 44.21 5.17 -7.94
N ASN A 439 44.85 4.02 -8.11
CA ASN A 439 44.77 3.17 -9.30
C ASN A 439 43.34 2.59 -9.47
N ILE A 440 42.40 3.41 -9.94
CA ILE A 440 41.06 2.99 -10.32
C ILE A 440 40.98 3.09 -11.85
N SER A 441 40.38 2.09 -12.49
CA SER A 441 40.32 1.93 -13.95
C SER A 441 39.47 2.98 -14.69
N VAL A 442 39.03 4.04 -14.01
CA VAL A 442 38.17 5.10 -14.55
C VAL A 442 38.95 6.42 -14.54
N THR A 443 39.17 7.00 -15.72
CA THR A 443 39.96 8.22 -15.93
C THR A 443 39.39 9.43 -15.16
N PRO A 444 40.24 10.27 -14.51
CA PRO A 444 39.83 11.23 -13.48
C PRO A 444 39.40 12.61 -14.04
N ASP A 445 38.67 12.61 -15.14
CA ASP A 445 37.88 13.77 -15.54
C ASP A 445 36.43 13.42 -15.26
N LEU A 446 35.91 13.94 -14.14
CA LEU A 446 34.48 13.88 -13.84
C LEU A 446 33.73 14.36 -15.09
N PRO A 447 32.85 13.55 -15.69
CA PRO A 447 32.08 13.96 -16.85
C PRO A 447 31.41 15.32 -16.60
N GLU A 448 31.47 16.22 -17.59
CA GLU A 448 30.83 17.56 -17.55
C GLU A 448 29.38 17.48 -17.07
N GLU A 449 28.69 16.39 -17.43
CA GLU A 449 27.34 16.08 -16.99
C GLU A 449 27.14 16.21 -15.46
N HIS A 450 28.04 15.67 -14.63
CA HIS A 450 27.85 15.72 -13.17
C HIS A 450 27.90 17.15 -12.62
N ILE A 451 28.81 17.97 -13.17
CA ILE A 451 28.93 19.38 -12.81
C ILE A 451 27.65 20.12 -13.22
N CYS A 452 27.15 19.85 -14.43
CA CYS A 452 25.91 20.46 -14.92
C CYS A 452 24.69 20.03 -14.12
N GLN A 453 24.63 18.77 -13.66
CA GLN A 453 23.55 18.29 -12.79
C GLN A 453 23.57 19.00 -11.42
N PHE A 454 24.75 19.15 -10.80
CA PHE A 454 24.88 19.90 -9.55
C PHE A 454 24.36 21.35 -9.69
N ILE A 455 24.79 22.07 -10.73
CA ILE A 455 24.34 23.44 -10.99
C ILE A 455 22.84 23.50 -11.25
N ARG A 456 22.30 22.54 -12.02
CA ARG A 456 20.88 22.45 -12.32
C ARG A 456 20.06 22.32 -11.03
N VAL A 457 20.44 21.41 -10.13
CA VAL A 457 19.77 21.20 -8.85
C VAL A 457 19.88 22.44 -7.95
N ASP A 458 21.05 23.06 -7.84
CA ASP A 458 21.25 24.33 -7.10
C ASP A 458 20.31 25.44 -7.60
N ARG A 459 20.24 25.65 -8.91
CA ARG A 459 19.39 26.70 -9.49
C ARG A 459 17.91 26.45 -9.21
N ILE A 460 17.47 25.18 -9.28
CA ILE A 460 16.08 24.81 -8.94
C ILE A 460 15.82 25.04 -7.45
N ALA A 461 16.70 24.60 -6.56
CA ALA A 461 16.59 24.79 -5.12
C ALA A 461 16.54 26.27 -4.74
N THR A 462 17.46 27.08 -5.30
CA THR A 462 17.48 28.52 -5.10
C THR A 462 16.18 29.18 -5.56
N HIS A 463 15.62 28.76 -6.70
CA HIS A 463 14.34 29.28 -7.19
C HIS A 463 13.18 28.92 -6.25
N GLN A 464 13.06 27.63 -5.87
CA GLN A 464 12.00 27.16 -4.97
C GLN A 464 12.07 27.87 -3.61
N CYS A 465 13.28 28.07 -3.09
CA CYS A 465 13.50 28.81 -1.85
C CYS A 465 13.05 30.27 -1.92
N ARG A 466 13.33 30.96 -3.03
CA ARG A 466 12.85 32.33 -3.24
C ARG A 466 11.33 32.39 -3.34
N SER A 467 10.73 31.44 -4.05
CA SER A 467 9.28 31.34 -4.24
C SER A 467 8.52 31.02 -2.94
N ALA A 468 9.14 30.26 -2.03
CA ALA A 468 8.60 29.99 -0.70
C ALA A 468 8.67 31.20 0.27
N GLY A 469 9.41 32.25 -0.09
CA GLY A 469 9.64 33.46 0.72
C GLY A 469 10.93 33.40 1.54
N GLN A 470 11.60 34.54 1.71
CA GLN A 470 12.80 34.65 2.56
C GLN A 470 12.44 34.32 4.02
N GLY A 471 13.13 33.34 4.61
CA GLY A 471 12.91 32.91 6.00
C GLY A 471 12.08 31.63 6.16
N ALA A 472 11.76 30.90 5.09
CA ALA A 472 11.32 29.52 5.23
C ALA A 472 12.42 28.76 5.99
N ALA A 473 12.10 28.29 7.21
CA ALA A 473 13.01 27.49 8.05
C ALA A 473 13.56 26.24 7.35
N ASN A 474 13.04 25.91 6.18
CA ASN A 474 13.32 24.72 5.37
C ASN A 474 14.10 25.03 4.09
N CYS A 475 14.66 26.23 3.94
CA CYS A 475 15.68 26.47 2.91
C CYS A 475 17.02 26.05 3.48
N PRO A 476 17.53 24.84 3.16
CA PRO A 476 18.83 24.43 3.63
C PRO A 476 19.86 25.48 3.20
N ASP A 477 20.68 25.94 4.13
CA ASP A 477 21.92 26.63 3.76
C ASP A 477 22.89 25.55 3.26
N VAL A 478 22.59 25.00 2.09
CA VAL A 478 23.35 23.91 1.48
C VAL A 478 24.83 24.28 1.41
N LYS A 479 25.12 25.56 1.19
CA LYS A 479 26.49 26.10 1.19
C LYS A 479 27.22 25.83 2.51
N SER A 480 26.52 25.87 3.63
CA SER A 480 27.07 25.56 4.96
C SER A 480 27.23 24.05 5.22
N LEU A 481 26.41 23.22 4.56
CA LEU A 481 26.40 21.77 4.76
C LEU A 481 27.43 21.07 3.86
N ILE A 482 27.92 21.75 2.82
CA ILE A 482 28.76 21.16 1.79
C ILE A 482 30.12 21.87 1.72
N PRO A 483 31.20 21.23 2.19
CA PRO A 483 32.56 21.71 1.97
C PRO A 483 32.82 21.93 0.48
N ASP A 484 33.49 23.04 0.14
CA ASP A 484 33.84 23.44 -1.23
C ASP A 484 32.69 23.81 -2.18
N TYR A 485 31.45 23.96 -1.68
CA TYR A 485 30.30 24.32 -2.53
C TYR A 485 30.55 25.53 -3.44
N ASP A 486 30.95 26.65 -2.84
CA ASP A 486 31.20 27.90 -3.58
C ASP A 486 32.40 27.76 -4.53
N ARG A 487 33.38 26.91 -4.19
CA ARG A 487 34.54 26.63 -5.05
C ARG A 487 34.09 25.87 -6.30
N LEU A 488 33.34 24.77 -6.14
CA LEU A 488 32.83 23.96 -7.25
C LEU A 488 31.93 24.77 -8.19
N LEU A 489 31.03 25.58 -7.63
CA LEU A 489 30.16 26.45 -8.42
C LEU A 489 30.96 27.52 -9.18
N SER A 490 31.94 28.16 -8.51
CA SER A 490 32.78 29.19 -9.14
C SER A 490 33.67 28.62 -10.25
N GLU A 491 34.24 27.43 -10.06
CA GLU A 491 35.06 26.74 -11.06
C GLU A 491 34.23 26.40 -12.30
N ALA A 492 33.01 25.91 -12.14
CA ALA A 492 32.14 25.61 -13.26
C ALA A 492 31.74 26.87 -14.05
N ILE A 493 31.44 27.98 -13.36
CA ILE A 493 31.16 29.27 -14.00
C ILE A 493 32.40 29.80 -14.73
N ALA A 494 33.58 29.73 -14.12
CA ALA A 494 34.81 30.28 -14.68
C ALA A 494 35.32 29.50 -15.92
N THR A 495 35.01 28.21 -16.00
CA THR A 495 35.41 27.33 -17.12
C THR A 495 34.47 27.44 -18.32
N GLY A 496 33.31 28.09 -18.18
CA GLY A 496 32.28 28.15 -19.23
C GLY A 496 31.58 26.81 -19.45
N LEU A 497 31.71 25.86 -18.53
CA LEU A 497 30.98 24.60 -18.58
C LEU A 497 29.50 24.85 -18.28
N CYS A 498 28.62 24.04 -18.85
CA CYS A 498 27.18 24.07 -18.54
C CYS A 498 26.47 25.40 -18.89
N GLU A 499 26.90 26.14 -19.92
CA GLU A 499 26.27 27.40 -20.35
C GLU A 499 24.75 27.26 -20.56
N ASP A 500 24.31 26.15 -21.14
CA ASP A 500 22.88 25.87 -21.34
C ASP A 500 22.13 25.81 -20.02
N VAL A 501 22.71 25.17 -19.00
CA VAL A 501 22.11 25.09 -17.65
C VAL A 501 22.20 26.42 -16.93
N LEU A 502 23.26 27.21 -17.09
CA LEU A 502 23.41 28.51 -16.43
C LEU A 502 22.43 29.56 -16.99
N ASN A 503 22.17 29.51 -18.30
CA ASN A 503 21.32 30.47 -19.01
C ASN A 503 19.86 30.01 -19.15
N ALA A 504 19.55 28.74 -18.86
CA ALA A 504 18.19 28.22 -18.94
C ALA A 504 17.20 28.97 -18.04
N SER A 505 15.95 29.08 -18.51
CA SER A 505 14.81 29.49 -17.68
C SER A 505 14.50 28.42 -16.63
N PHE A 506 13.83 28.80 -15.53
CA PHE A 506 13.45 27.81 -14.50
C PHE A 506 12.63 26.64 -15.07
N GLY A 507 11.71 26.91 -16.00
CA GLY A 507 10.93 25.87 -16.67
C GLY A 507 11.81 24.87 -17.43
N ALA A 508 12.85 25.35 -18.12
CA ALA A 508 13.80 24.51 -18.84
C ALA A 508 14.75 23.72 -17.92
N LEU A 509 14.87 24.11 -16.65
CA LEU A 509 15.62 23.35 -15.66
C LEU A 509 14.82 22.21 -15.04
N LYS A 510 13.49 22.21 -15.12
CA LYS A 510 12.68 21.15 -14.49
C LYS A 510 13.04 19.79 -15.09
N TYR A 511 13.20 18.80 -14.21
CA TYR A 511 13.39 17.41 -14.62
C TYR A 511 12.10 16.85 -15.20
N GLU A 512 12.25 15.92 -16.14
CA GLU A 512 11.21 15.06 -16.67
C GLU A 512 11.42 13.65 -16.09
N PRO A 513 10.38 12.80 -16.04
CA PRO A 513 10.53 11.44 -15.56
C PRO A 513 11.40 10.65 -16.53
N THR A 514 12.35 9.90 -15.99
CA THR A 514 13.21 8.99 -16.72
C THR A 514 12.63 7.59 -16.67
N GLN A 515 12.53 6.95 -17.84
CA GLN A 515 12.12 5.56 -17.93
C GLN A 515 13.18 4.68 -17.25
N ILE A 516 12.77 3.96 -16.21
CA ILE A 516 13.60 2.92 -15.60
C ILE A 516 13.42 1.64 -16.39
N MET A 517 14.51 0.89 -16.57
CA MET A 517 14.48 -0.39 -17.27
C MET A 517 13.62 -1.38 -16.47
N MET A 518 12.60 -1.91 -17.12
CA MET A 518 11.59 -2.79 -16.50
C MET A 518 12.10 -4.22 -16.27
N ASP A 519 13.17 -4.61 -16.95
CA ASP A 519 13.80 -5.92 -16.82
C ASP A 519 14.23 -6.20 -15.37
N GLU A 520 14.80 -5.21 -14.69
CA GLU A 520 15.19 -5.29 -13.28
C GLU A 520 13.99 -5.52 -12.33
N LEU A 521 12.79 -5.07 -12.71
CA LEU A 521 11.57 -5.26 -11.89
C LEU A 521 10.99 -6.66 -12.06
N SER A 522 11.29 -7.31 -13.18
CA SER A 522 10.80 -8.65 -13.54
C SER A 522 11.67 -9.78 -13.00
N GLU A 523 12.83 -9.48 -12.42
CA GLU A 523 13.72 -10.48 -11.84
C GLU A 523 13.01 -11.25 -10.70
N PRO A 524 13.05 -12.59 -10.70
CA PRO A 524 12.54 -13.36 -9.58
C PRO A 524 13.38 -13.07 -8.33
N LEU A 525 12.73 -13.02 -7.16
CA LEU A 525 13.44 -12.84 -5.90
C LEU A 525 14.15 -14.15 -5.55
N ASP A 526 15.46 -14.08 -5.29
CA ASP A 526 16.27 -15.23 -4.90
C ASP A 526 16.25 -15.41 -3.39
N TRP A 527 15.60 -16.47 -2.91
CA TRP A 527 15.34 -16.67 -1.48
C TRP A 527 16.27 -17.67 -0.79
N ASP A 528 17.27 -18.20 -1.52
CA ASP A 528 18.13 -19.30 -1.05
C ASP A 528 19.30 -18.84 -0.15
#